data_AF-A0A8J3XI64-F1
#
_entry.id   AF-A0A8J3XI64-F1
#
_cell.length_a   1.000
_cell.length_b   1.000
_cell.length_c   1.000
_cell.angle_alpha   90.00
_cell.angle_beta   90.00
_cell.angle_gamma   90.00
#
_symmetry.space_group_name_H-M   'P 1'
#
loop_
_entity.id
_entity.type
_entity.pdbx_description
1 polymer ?
#
loop_
_entity_poly.entity_id
_entity_poly.type
_entity_poly.pdbx_seq_one_letter_code
_entity_poly.pdbx_strand_id
1 'polypeptide(L)' 'MKPILPLTRRLLLAPEEGAQATLNVAIAPESAETTGRYFHSGTEIRSAAASYDVEFQRRTWEMTAAYIARGGVPK' A
#
# COMPACT_ATOMS: atom_id res chain seq x y z
N MET A 1 -15.30 17.37 -20.65
CA MET A 1 -13.83 17.57 -20.49
C MET A 1 -13.16 16.24 -20.15
N LYS A 2 -12.64 15.55 -21.16
CA LYS A 2 -11.72 14.36 -21.15
C LYS A 2 -11.48 14.09 -22.65
N PRO A 3 -10.23 14.05 -23.14
CA PRO A 3 -9.32 12.96 -22.78
C PRO A 3 -7.85 13.42 -22.67
N ILE A 4 -7.37 13.64 -21.44
CA ILE A 4 -5.92 13.72 -21.15
C ILE A 4 -5.33 12.30 -21.00
N LEU A 5 -6.20 11.28 -20.85
CA LEU A 5 -5.83 9.87 -20.66
C LEU A 5 -4.91 9.23 -21.72
N PRO A 6 -5.04 9.48 -23.04
CA PRO A 6 -4.20 8.75 -24.00
C PRO A 6 -2.73 9.21 -23.96
N LEU A 7 -2.46 10.46 -23.55
CA LEU A 7 -1.11 11.02 -23.50
C LEU A 7 -0.31 10.54 -22.28
N THR A 8 -0.96 10.28 -21.15
CA THR A 8 -0.28 9.82 -19.92
C THR A 8 -0.07 8.31 -19.87
N ARG A 9 -0.76 7.52 -20.72
CA ARG A 9 -0.67 6.04 -20.72
C ARG A 9 0.74 5.50 -20.94
N ARG A 10 1.61 6.24 -21.64
CA ARG A 10 3.02 5.86 -21.87
C ARG A 10 3.95 6.09 -20.68
N LEU A 11 3.53 6.88 -19.69
CA LEU A 11 4.31 7.16 -18.47
C LEU A 11 3.91 6.25 -17.29
N LEU A 12 2.87 5.45 -17.47
CA LEU A 12 2.40 4.50 -16.47
C LEU A 12 3.10 3.16 -16.67
N LEU A 13 3.41 2.50 -15.55
CA LEU A 13 3.88 1.12 -15.56
C LEU A 13 2.83 0.20 -16.18
N ALA A 14 3.29 -0.83 -16.88
CA ALA A 14 2.46 -1.98 -17.20
C ALA A 14 2.03 -2.69 -15.88
N PRO A 15 0.87 -3.36 -15.84
CA PRO A 15 0.43 -4.09 -14.65
C PRO A 15 1.48 -5.07 -14.09
N GLU A 16 2.21 -5.75 -14.98
CA GLU A 16 3.26 -6.70 -14.63
C GLU A 16 4.43 -6.00 -13.93
N GLU A 17 4.84 -4.84 -14.44
CA GLU A 17 5.89 -4.01 -13.85
C GLU A 17 5.47 -3.46 -12.49
N GLY A 18 4.21 -3.02 -12.35
CA GLY A 18 3.65 -2.55 -11.09
C GLY A 18 3.52 -3.64 -10.03
N ALA A 19 3.23 -4.88 -10.45
CA ALA A 19 3.10 -6.03 -9.55
C ALA A 19 4.44 -6.55 -9.03
N GLN A 20 5.55 -6.27 -9.73
CA GLN A 20 6.85 -6.83 -9.42
C GLN A 20 7.30 -6.57 -7.97
N ALA A 21 7.08 -5.36 -7.45
CA ALA A 21 7.44 -5.02 -6.08
C ALA A 21 6.67 -5.86 -5.05
N THR A 22 5.37 -6.05 -5.27
CA THR A 22 4.52 -6.87 -4.40
C THR A 22 4.95 -8.34 -4.44
N LEU A 23 5.21 -8.86 -5.64
CA LEU A 23 5.67 -10.24 -5.82
C LEU A 23 7.00 -10.44 -5.07
N ASN A 24 7.98 -9.56 -5.25
CA ASN A 24 9.27 -9.69 -4.59
C ASN A 24 9.11 -9.79 -3.06
N VAL A 25 8.33 -8.90 -2.42
CA VAL A 25 8.13 -8.96 -0.96
C VAL A 25 7.35 -10.21 -0.54
N ALA A 26 6.39 -10.66 -1.35
CA ALA A 26 5.53 -11.78 -1.00
C ALA A 26 6.21 -13.16 -1.13
N ILE A 27 7.15 -13.32 -2.07
CA ILE A 27 7.72 -14.64 -2.38
C ILE A 27 9.25 -14.73 -2.27
N ALA A 28 9.98 -13.63 -2.13
CA ALA A 28 11.43 -13.70 -2.07
C ALA A 28 11.91 -14.26 -0.71
N PRO A 29 12.82 -15.25 -0.70
CA PRO A 29 13.27 -15.91 0.54
C PRO A 29 13.81 -14.93 1.58
N GLU A 30 14.49 -13.86 1.16
CA GLU A 30 15.02 -12.82 2.05
C GLU A 30 13.93 -12.06 2.81
N SER A 31 12.69 -12.05 2.32
CA SER A 31 11.55 -11.37 2.94
C SER A 31 10.72 -12.31 3.84
N ALA A 32 11.01 -13.61 3.87
CA ALA A 32 10.16 -14.61 4.52
C ALA A 32 9.89 -14.35 6.01
N GLU A 33 10.87 -13.78 6.72
CA GLU A 33 10.76 -13.45 8.15
C GLU A 33 10.59 -11.94 8.41
N THR A 34 10.49 -11.14 7.34
CA THR A 34 10.45 -9.68 7.46
C THR A 34 9.05 -9.19 7.85
N THR A 35 8.97 -8.43 8.94
CA THR A 35 7.72 -7.78 9.38
C THR A 35 7.96 -6.29 9.68
N GLY A 36 6.90 -5.48 9.57
CA GLY A 36 6.93 -4.05 9.93
C GLY A 36 7.75 -3.14 9.01
N ARG A 37 8.15 -3.62 7.83
CA ARG A 37 8.92 -2.84 6.83
C ARG A 37 8.03 -2.32 5.71
N TYR A 38 8.47 -1.24 5.07
CA TYR A 38 7.80 -0.64 3.92
C TYR A 38 8.69 -0.75 2.71
N PHE A 39 8.11 -1.04 1.55
CA PHE A 39 8.83 -1.20 0.29
C PHE A 39 8.24 -0.32 -0.80
N HIS A 40 9.11 0.26 -1.62
CA HIS A 40 8.74 0.98 -2.82
C HIS A 40 9.66 0.55 -3.96
N SER A 41 9.07 0.15 -5.10
CA SER A 41 9.83 -0.33 -6.27
C SER A 41 10.83 -1.44 -5.92
N GLY A 42 10.46 -2.35 -5.01
CA GLY A 42 11.29 -3.47 -4.58
C GLY A 42 12.38 -3.15 -3.55
N THR A 43 12.51 -1.91 -3.09
CA THR A 43 13.52 -1.50 -2.10
C THR A 43 12.85 -1.09 -0.79
N GLU A 44 13.46 -1.43 0.35
CA GLU A 44 12.99 -0.96 1.66
C GLU A 44 13.12 0.56 1.76
N ILE A 45 12.07 1.21 2.23
CA ILE A 45 12.03 2.66 2.46
C ILE A 45 11.48 2.99 3.84
N ARG A 46 11.82 4.17 4.34
CA ARG A 46 11.11 4.78 5.48
C ARG A 46 9.80 5.37 4.97
N SER A 47 8.68 4.99 5.58
CA SER A 47 7.39 5.60 5.28
C SER A 47 7.22 6.95 6.00
N ALA A 48 6.07 7.59 5.83
CA ALA A 48 5.77 8.86 6.49
C ALA A 48 5.85 8.71 8.02
N ALA A 49 6.29 9.76 8.72
CA ALA A 49 6.44 9.74 10.19
C ALA A 49 5.14 9.34 10.91
N ALA A 50 3.99 9.81 10.40
CA ALA A 50 2.67 9.47 10.93
C ALA A 50 2.36 7.96 10.88
N SER A 51 2.96 7.22 9.95
CA SER A 51 2.82 5.77 9.87
C SER A 51 3.48 5.04 11.03
N TYR A 52 4.25 5.71 11.90
CA TYR A 52 4.89 5.13 13.08
C TYR A 52 4.24 5.57 14.41
N ASP A 53 3.20 6.38 14.38
CA ASP A 53 2.43 6.75 15.57
C ASP A 53 1.52 5.59 15.99
N VAL A 54 1.91 4.88 17.04
CA VAL A 54 1.21 3.69 17.54
C VAL A 54 -0.17 4.03 18.12
N GLU A 55 -0.31 5.19 18.76
CA GLU A 55 -1.62 5.59 19.31
C GLU A 55 -2.59 5.89 18.17
N PHE A 56 -2.12 6.61 17.15
CA PHE A 56 -2.89 6.88 15.95
C PHE A 56 -3.30 5.60 15.24
N GLN A 57 -2.36 4.66 15.01
CA GLN A 57 -2.66 3.35 14.41
C GLN A 57 -3.76 2.60 15.17
N ARG A 58 -3.65 2.50 16.51
CA ARG A 58 -4.63 1.81 17.35
C ARG A 58 -6.00 2.45 17.24
N ARG A 59 -6.08 3.77 17.34
CA ARG A 59 -7.35 4.51 17.23
C ARG A 59 -7.98 4.33 15.86
N THR A 60 -7.20 4.40 14.79
CA THR A 60 -7.69 4.18 13.42
C THR A 60 -8.26 2.77 13.29
N TRP A 61 -7.58 1.75 13.79
CA TRP A 61 -8.05 0.37 13.76
C TRP A 61 -9.40 0.19 14.48
N GLU A 62 -9.52 0.71 15.71
CA GLU A 62 -10.76 0.61 16.49
C GLU A 62 -11.93 1.31 15.79
N MET A 63 -11.70 2.50 15.25
CA MET A 63 -12.72 3.28 14.56
C MET A 63 -13.19 2.61 13.27
N THR A 64 -12.27 2.06 12.47
CA THR A 64 -12.61 1.39 11.21
C THR A 64 -13.31 0.06 11.47
N ALA A 65 -12.86 -0.72 12.45
CA ALA A 65 -13.53 -1.94 12.87
C ALA A 65 -14.97 -1.65 13.33
N ALA A 66 -15.17 -0.63 14.16
CA ALA A 66 -16.49 -0.19 14.58
C ALA A 66 -17.35 0.37 13.43
N TYR A 67 -16.74 0.95 12.39
CA TYR A 67 -17.45 1.42 11.19
C TYR A 67 -17.94 0.26 10.31
N ILE A 68 -17.10 -0.75 10.12
CA ILE A 68 -17.46 -1.94 9.35
C ILE A 68 -18.54 -2.73 10.10
N ALA A 69 -18.41 -2.91 11.42
CA ALA A 69 -19.38 -3.64 12.23
C ALA A 69 -20.80 -3.05 12.20
N ARG A 70 -20.93 -1.73 11.99
CA ARG A 70 -22.23 -1.05 11.84
C ARG A 70 -22.77 -1.02 10.41
N GLY A 71 -22.19 -1.80 9.50
CA GLY A 71 -22.59 -1.86 8.08
C GLY A 71 -21.99 -0.77 7.20
N GLY A 72 -20.97 -0.06 7.69
CA GLY A 72 -20.21 0.89 6.87
C GLY A 72 -19.40 0.15 5.81
N VAL A 73 -19.69 0.41 4.54
CA VAL A 73 -18.92 -0.16 3.43
C VAL A 73 -17.81 0.83 3.04
N PRO A 74 -16.53 0.44 3.08
CA PRO A 74 -15.48 1.25 2.48
C PRO A 74 -15.73 1.34 0.96
N LYS A 75 -15.72 2.56 0.42
CA LYS A 75 -15.89 2.81 -1.02
C LYS A 75 -14.60 2.63 -1.80
#